data_AF-A0A4Z0P5J8-F1
#
_entry.id   AF-A0A4Z0P5J8-F1
#
_cell.length_a   1.000
_cell.length_b   1.000
_cell.length_c   1.000
_cell.angle_alpha   90.00
_cell.angle_beta   90.00
_cell.angle_gamma   90.00
#
_symmetry.space_group_name_H-M   'P 1'
#
loop_
_entity.id
_entity.type
_entity.pdbx_description
1 polymer ?
#
loop_
_entity_poly.entity_id
_entity_poly.type
_entity_poly.pdbx_seq_one_letter_code
_entity_poly.pdbx_strand_id
1 'polypeptide(L)' 'MKALTAGLLTALFLLIGPVALACRVCRPKVQAAIHTPEYTVNLLTLLLPVGALLLLAAVVFYAPIIKTRLTSSPAHG' A
#
# COMPACT_ATOMS: atom_id res chain seq x y z
N MET A 1 -13.87 13.09 -11.89
CA MET A 1 -13.62 11.83 -11.14
C MET A 1 -12.92 10.76 -11.99
N LYS A 2 -13.40 10.44 -13.21
CA LYS A 2 -12.80 9.43 -14.11
C LYS A 2 -11.33 9.66 -14.53
N ALA A 3 -10.90 10.92 -14.68
CA ALA A 3 -9.53 11.26 -15.08
C ALA A 3 -8.50 10.99 -13.97
N LEU A 4 -8.89 11.18 -12.71
CA LEU A 4 -8.05 10.90 -11.54
C LEU A 4 -7.84 9.39 -11.35
N THR A 5 -8.89 8.60 -11.56
CA THR A 5 -8.80 7.14 -11.50
C THR A 5 -7.94 6.57 -12.62
N ALA A 6 -8.03 7.15 -13.83
CA ALA A 6 -7.19 6.75 -14.95
C ALA A 6 -5.71 7.07 -14.68
N GLY A 7 -5.39 8.29 -14.24
CA GLY A 7 -4.01 8.68 -13.91
C GLY A 7 -3.39 7.85 -12.78
N LEU A 8 -4.18 7.52 -11.76
CA LEU A 8 -3.73 6.63 -10.67
C LEU A 8 -3.44 5.21 -11.17
N LEU A 9 -4.31 4.65 -12.02
CA LEU A 9 -4.11 3.33 -12.62
C LEU A 9 -2.89 3.30 -13.54
N THR A 10 -2.64 4.35 -14.32
CA THR A 10 -1.48 4.45 -15.19
C THR A 10 -0.18 4.59 -14.38
N ALA A 11 -0.17 5.41 -13.34
CA ALA A 11 0.97 5.54 -12.44
C ALA A 11 1.28 4.22 -11.70
N LEU A 12 0.24 3.49 -11.29
CA LEU A 12 0.37 2.17 -10.67
C LEU A 12 0.93 1.13 -11.65
N PHE A 13 0.50 1.15 -12.91
CA PHE A 13 1.02 0.26 -13.95
C PHE A 13 2.49 0.54 -14.28
N LEU A 14 2.91 1.81 -14.27
CA LEU A 14 4.30 2.23 -14.46
C LEU A 14 5.20 1.85 -13.28
N LEU A 15 4.67 1.86 -12.04
CA LEU A 15 5.41 1.44 -10.85
C LEU A 15 5.60 -0.09 -10.77
N ILE A 16 4.70 -0.86 -11.38
CA ILE A 16 4.69 -2.34 -11.38
C ILE A 16 5.35 -2.90 -12.67
N GLY A 17 5.83 -2.03 -13.56
CA GLY A 17 6.48 -2.41 -14.82
C GLY A 17 7.57 -3.47 -14.58
N PRO A 18 7.55 -4.58 -15.33
CA PRO A 18 8.41 -5.71 -15.05
C PRO A 18 9.84 -5.32 -15.42
N VAL A 19 10.71 -5.27 -14.42
CA VAL A 19 12.17 -5.29 -14.64
C VAL A 19 12.53 -6.70 -15.15
N ALA A 20 12.12 -7.00 -16.37
CA ALA A 20 12.32 -8.28 -17.05
C ALA A 20 13.74 -8.33 -17.63
N LEU A 21 14.73 -8.46 -16.76
CA LEU A 21 16.07 -8.92 -17.13
C LEU A 21 16.07 -10.46 -17.12
N ALA A 22 15.36 -11.05 -18.09
CA ALA A 22 15.30 -12.49 -18.28
C ALA A 22 16.55 -13.02 -18.98
N CYS A 23 17.65 -13.20 -18.25
CA CYS A 23 18.79 -13.98 -18.71
C CYS A 23 18.49 -15.48 -18.59
N ARG A 24 18.08 -16.11 -19.71
CA ARG A 24 17.70 -17.54 -19.78
C ARG A 24 18.81 -18.54 -19.43
N VAL A 25 20.08 -18.13 -19.35
CA VAL A 25 21.23 -19.02 -19.06
C VAL A 25 21.83 -18.78 -17.68
N CYS A 26 21.29 -17.84 -16.90
CA CYS A 26 21.72 -17.58 -15.52
C CYS A 26 20.79 -18.30 -14.54
N ARG A 27 20.97 -19.60 -14.30
CA ARG A 27 20.44 -20.22 -13.08
C ARG A 27 21.37 -19.86 -11.92
N PRO A 28 20.89 -19.19 -10.87
CA PRO A 28 21.29 -19.64 -9.54
C PRO A 28 20.17 -19.58 -8.49
N LYS A 29 20.08 -20.70 -7.75
CA LYS A 29 19.50 -20.87 -6.42
C LYS A 29 18.22 -20.09 -6.12
N VAL A 30 17.09 -20.76 -6.32
CA VAL A 30 15.90 -20.54 -5.49
C VAL A 30 16.20 -21.08 -4.09
N GLN A 31 17.16 -20.49 -3.38
CA GLN A 31 17.12 -20.52 -1.94
C GLN A 31 15.97 -19.57 -1.61
N ALA A 32 14.84 -20.13 -1.20
CA ALA A 32 13.88 -19.42 -0.38
C ALA A 32 14.62 -19.07 0.92
N ALA A 33 15.49 -18.06 0.85
CA ALA A 33 16.12 -17.46 1.99
C ALA A 33 15.04 -16.56 2.61
N ILE A 34 14.10 -17.21 3.29
CA ILE A 34 12.97 -16.58 3.99
C ILE A 34 13.50 -15.64 5.10
N HIS A 35 14.78 -15.78 5.46
CA HIS A 35 15.45 -14.96 6.46
C HIS A 35 16.81 -14.45 5.95
N THR A 36 16.82 -13.67 4.86
CA THR A 36 17.93 -12.75 4.61
C THR A 36 17.76 -11.51 5.49
N PRO A 37 18.84 -10.79 5.86
CA PRO A 37 18.70 -9.51 6.58
C PRO A 37 17.84 -8.50 5.81
N GLU A 38 17.81 -8.62 4.47
CA GLU A 38 17.02 -7.78 3.57
C GLU A 38 15.53 -8.18 3.48
N TYR A 39 15.15 -9.35 4.01
CA TYR A 39 13.78 -9.87 3.91
C TYR A 39 12.77 -8.91 4.55
N THR A 40 13.06 -8.41 5.74
CA THR A 40 12.18 -7.48 6.47
C THR A 40 12.02 -6.17 5.72
N VAL A 41 13.10 -5.66 5.12
CA VAL A 41 13.09 -4.40 4.35
C VAL A 41 12.26 -4.57 3.08
N ASN A 42 12.46 -5.67 2.35
CA ASN A 42 11.66 -5.98 1.15
C ASN A 42 10.19 -6.18 1.49
N LEU A 43 9.89 -6.91 2.56
CA LEU A 43 8.53 -7.17 3.01
C LEU A 43 7.84 -5.88 3.45
N LEU A 44 8.54 -5.01 4.18
CA LEU A 44 8.05 -3.70 4.58
C LEU A 44 7.79 -2.83 3.35
N THR A 45 8.71 -2.77 2.40
CA THR A 45 8.53 -1.99 1.15
C THR A 45 7.29 -2.44 0.37
N LEU A 46 6.97 -3.74 0.42
CA LEU A 46 5.79 -4.31 -0.23
C LEU A 46 4.49 -4.06 0.55
N LEU A 47 4.51 -4.25 1.87
CA LEU A 47 3.31 -4.14 2.72
C LEU A 47 2.96 -2.70 3.09
N LEU A 48 3.95 -1.81 3.20
CA LEU A 48 3.76 -0.41 3.59
C LEU A 48 2.75 0.34 2.71
N PRO A 49 2.83 0.30 1.36
CA PRO A 49 1.83 0.97 0.52
C PRO A 49 0.43 0.38 0.69
N VAL A 50 0.32 -0.95 0.87
CA VAL A 50 -0.96 -1.63 1.08
C VAL A 50 -1.57 -1.21 2.43
N GLY A 51 -0.78 -1.23 3.50
CA GLY A 51 -1.19 -0.81 4.83
C GLY A 51 -1.61 0.66 4.86
N ALA A 52 -0.86 1.54 4.18
CA ALA A 52 -1.23 2.96 4.04
C ALA A 52 -2.57 3.13 3.33
N LEU A 53 -2.82 2.39 2.24
CA LEU A 53 -4.09 2.43 1.52
C LEU A 53 -5.27 1.97 2.39
N LEU A 54 -5.07 0.90 3.14
CA LEU A 54 -6.09 0.36 4.06
C LEU A 54 -6.41 1.34 5.19
N LEU A 55 -5.39 1.94 5.80
CA LEU A 55 -5.58 2.96 6.82
C LEU A 55 -6.31 4.19 6.27
N LEU A 56 -5.95 4.65 5.08
CA LEU A 56 -6.59 5.79 4.44
C LEU A 56 -8.07 5.49 4.14
N ALA A 57 -8.37 4.30 3.61
CA ALA A 57 -9.73 3.84 3.38
C ALA A 57 -10.54 3.77 4.69
N ALA A 58 -9.95 3.23 5.76
CA ALA A 58 -10.58 3.15 7.07
C ALA A 58 -10.87 4.56 7.63
N VAL A 59 -9.92 5.49 7.56
CA VAL A 59 -10.12 6.88 8.01
C VAL A 59 -11.24 7.54 7.23
N VAL A 60 -11.28 7.43 5.90
CA VAL A 60 -12.35 8.01 5.07
C VAL A 60 -13.71 7.40 5.44
N PHE A 61 -13.77 6.10 5.68
CA PHE A 61 -15.00 5.40 6.02
C PHE A 61 -15.52 5.77 7.42
N TYR A 62 -14.65 5.86 8.43
CA TYR A 62 -15.03 6.14 9.81
C TYR A 62 -15.04 7.64 10.17
N ALA A 63 -14.45 8.50 9.35
CA ALA A 63 -14.46 9.96 9.52
C ALA A 63 -15.84 10.56 9.88
N PRO A 64 -16.96 10.20 9.23
CA PRO A 64 -18.27 10.76 9.59
C PRO A 64 -18.73 10.34 10.98
N ILE A 65 -18.45 9.10 11.41
CA ILE A 65 -18.84 8.58 12.73
C ILE A 65 -17.99 9.20 13.84
N ILE A 66 -16.69 9.39 13.58
CA ILE A 66 -15.77 10.07 14.51
C ILE A 66 -16.18 11.54 14.66
N LYS A 67 -16.51 12.21 13.53
CA LYS A 67 -16.94 13.60 13.52
C LYS A 67 -18.22 13.79 14.34
N THR A 68 -19.24 12.95 14.16
CA THR A 68 -20.49 13.08 14.92
C THR A 68 -20.29 12.87 16.41
N ARG A 69 -19.47 11.90 16.82
CA ARG A 69 -19.11 11.65 18.24
C ARG A 69 -18.36 12.79 18.89
N LEU A 70 -17.45 13.44 18.16
CA LEU A 70 -16.67 14.59 18.67
C LEU A 70 -17.51 15.87 18.76
N THR A 71 -18.43 16.09 17.80
CA THR A 71 -19.34 17.23 17.83
C THR A 71 -20.50 17.07 18.81
N SER A 72 -20.82 15.84 19.22
CA SER A 72 -21.87 15.55 20.20
C SER A 72 -21.37 15.57 21.65
N SER A 73 -20.17 16.08 21.92
CA SER A 73 -19.74 16.32 23.31
C SER A 73 -20.75 17.28 23.95
N PRO A 74 -21.46 16.87 25.01
CA PRO A 74 -22.40 17.75 25.66
C PRO A 74 -21.58 18.83 26.37
N ALA A 75 -21.54 20.02 25.78
CA ALA A 75 -21.35 21.22 26.55
C ALA A 75 -22.60 21.38 27.44
N HIS A 76 -22.61 20.69 28.57
CA HIS A 76 -23.45 20.99 29.74
C HIS A 76 -22.40 21.26 30.84
N GLY A 77 -22.20 22.49 31.31
CA GLY A 77 -23.23 23.39 31.82
C GLY A 77 -23.28 23.17 33.31
#